data_AF-A0A4R9IEZ8-F1
#
_entry.id   AF-A0A4R9IEZ8-F1
#
_cell.length_a   1.000
_cell.length_b   1.000
_cell.length_c   1.000
_cell.angle_alpha   90.00
_cell.angle_beta   90.00
_cell.angle_gamma   90.00
#
_symmetry.space_group_name_H-M   'P 1'
#
loop_
_entity.id
_entity.type
_entity.pdbx_description
1 polymer ?
#
loop_
_entity_poly.entity_id
_entity_poly.type
_entity_poly.pdbx_seq_one_letter_code
_entity_poly.pdbx_strand_id
1 'polypeptide(L)'
;MKTYKLLLTSLLLTPSVLFASEPYHNVQGFYGERAAGLGGAFTAIADDPSGAYYNPAGLGFTYNDGISISASNFKDVKRSYINIDTPGQVYNQTHQGFDPNFIGLLKNFDRWKFAFSIVNTYNYSYNRVDQVNYPLVSPSINSTRNYTKERYNQLLVGPSAAYLLSDKLSVGATLYYLNDTKEVSRTQFQQFSDLSYVMRSYVDNRRTSGIMPVIGIQYQPIQKVSLGFSYRRIFVMGGNRLYNEVYADSTRRPGSSAIDFIEGTGDGASSIEAGVLTQKPKLTTSIPQTSEMRFGIAFFPTSRFLASFDMIHTTGYKSRMNQDEISTFGRRVTYTINDTEIRELTRASTTNFAAGMEYYLADTFSVLGGIYTNEPNTKPISWTESAVDLYLQNAYGNQVQVNSGDNSLVYKVARSGTNPRNEYSRNKGLSLGFSWVTSKSSVSVTYIREVGNGNSRIDPNSLSQTFEYSAHSVYIMVSSRN
;
A
#
# COMPACT_ATOMS: atom_id res chain seq x y z
N MET A 1 -59.15 11.55 1.72
CA MET A 1 -57.80 11.64 2.33
C MET A 1 -57.20 10.24 2.38
N LYS A 2 -56.43 9.87 1.36
CA LYS A 2 -55.86 8.53 1.19
C LYS A 2 -54.38 8.55 1.58
N THR A 3 -54.06 7.77 2.61
CA THR A 3 -52.83 6.97 2.81
C THR A 3 -51.58 7.35 1.99
N TYR A 4 -50.74 8.22 2.55
CA TYR A 4 -49.32 8.39 2.19
C TYR A 4 -48.42 8.13 3.41
N LYS A 5 -48.47 6.92 3.97
CA LYS A 5 -47.56 6.46 5.03
C LYS A 5 -47.14 5.01 4.79
N LEU A 6 -46.46 4.73 3.68
CA LEU A 6 -45.77 3.45 3.45
C LEU A 6 -44.90 3.53 2.20
N LEU A 7 -43.84 4.35 2.23
CA LEU A 7 -42.84 4.38 1.16
C LEU A 7 -41.48 4.96 1.59
N LEU A 8 -41.11 4.80 2.87
CA LEU A 8 -39.85 5.35 3.40
C LEU A 8 -39.02 4.39 4.26
N THR A 9 -39.17 3.07 4.08
CA THR A 9 -38.45 2.05 4.88
C THR A 9 -37.94 0.88 4.03
N SER A 10 -37.47 1.15 2.81
CA SER A 10 -36.74 0.14 2.01
C SER A 10 -35.50 0.69 1.28
N LEU A 11 -35.04 1.88 1.66
CA LEU A 11 -33.78 2.46 1.19
C LEU A 11 -32.94 2.74 2.43
N LEU A 12 -32.09 1.79 2.83
CA LEU A 12 -30.90 1.98 3.66
C LEU A 12 -30.31 0.60 3.92
N LEU A 13 -28.98 0.51 3.89
CA LEU A 13 -28.13 -0.67 4.15
C LEU A 13 -27.89 -1.59 2.94
N THR A 14 -27.29 -1.04 1.88
CA THR A 14 -26.28 -1.85 1.17
C THR A 14 -25.07 -1.96 2.09
N PRO A 15 -24.52 -3.16 2.35
CA PRO A 15 -23.32 -3.31 3.15
C PRO A 15 -22.15 -2.58 2.47
N SER A 16 -21.80 -1.39 2.96
CA SER A 16 -20.63 -0.67 2.46
C SER A 16 -19.37 -1.37 2.96
N VAL A 17 -18.63 -2.03 2.07
CA VAL A 17 -17.34 -2.63 2.43
C VAL A 17 -16.41 -1.48 2.84
N LEU A 18 -16.04 -1.43 4.11
CA LEU A 18 -15.06 -0.47 4.58
C LEU A 18 -13.68 -1.00 4.20
N PHE A 19 -13.03 -0.34 3.24
CA PHE A 19 -11.80 -0.85 2.65
C PHE A 19 -10.61 -0.67 3.59
N ALA A 20 -9.76 -1.70 3.64
CA ALA A 20 -8.52 -1.70 4.41
C ALA A 20 -7.49 -0.74 3.79
N SER A 21 -6.63 -0.16 4.62
CA SER A 21 -5.66 0.87 4.23
C SER A 21 -4.41 0.31 3.52
N GLU A 22 -4.60 -0.36 2.37
CA GLU A 22 -3.47 -0.90 1.59
C GLU A 22 -2.45 0.21 1.25
N PRO A 23 -1.13 -0.09 1.29
CA PRO A 23 -0.10 0.91 1.09
C PRO A 23 -0.31 1.72 -0.21
N TYR A 24 -0.48 3.04 -0.06
CA TYR A 24 -0.87 3.96 -1.15
C TYR A 24 0.27 4.79 -1.70
N HIS A 25 1.50 4.43 -1.33
CA HIS A 25 2.74 4.92 -1.90
C HIS A 25 3.51 3.76 -2.53
N ASN A 26 4.36 4.03 -3.51
CA ASN A 26 5.22 2.99 -4.12
C ASN A 26 6.56 2.86 -3.38
N VAL A 27 7.08 3.96 -2.82
CA VAL A 27 8.29 3.95 -1.99
C VAL A 27 7.87 3.79 -0.53
N GLN A 28 8.28 2.70 0.11
CA GLN A 28 7.83 2.33 1.47
C GLN A 28 8.95 2.34 2.53
N GLY A 29 10.20 2.50 2.09
CA GLY A 29 11.38 2.56 2.93
C GLY A 29 12.65 2.56 2.09
N PHE A 30 13.78 2.65 2.79
CA PHE A 30 15.11 2.63 2.20
C PHE A 30 15.90 1.44 2.72
N TYR A 31 16.64 0.78 1.84
CA TYR A 31 17.40 -0.44 2.13
C TYR A 31 18.89 -0.15 1.91
N GLY A 32 19.76 -0.48 2.86
CA GLY A 32 21.19 -0.19 2.73
C GLY A 32 21.64 1.15 3.31
N GLU A 33 22.88 1.17 3.80
CA GLU A 33 23.45 2.18 4.72
C GLU A 33 23.39 3.58 4.11
N ARG A 34 23.90 3.71 2.89
CA ARG A 34 24.00 5.00 2.19
C ARG A 34 22.66 5.42 1.62
N ALA A 35 21.87 4.46 1.13
CA ALA A 35 20.59 4.75 0.48
C ALA A 35 19.61 5.46 1.41
N ALA A 36 19.52 5.07 2.69
CA ALA A 36 18.69 5.76 3.68
C ALA A 36 19.17 7.19 3.94
N GLY A 37 20.48 7.40 4.12
CA GLY A 37 21.08 8.71 4.37
C GLY A 37 20.86 9.70 3.21
N LEU A 38 20.84 9.19 1.98
CA LEU A 38 20.66 9.96 0.75
C LEU A 38 19.19 10.10 0.31
N GLY A 39 18.22 9.74 1.16
CA GLY A 39 16.80 9.85 0.83
C GLY A 39 16.37 8.92 -0.33
N GLY A 40 17.10 7.85 -0.56
CA GLY A 40 16.88 6.90 -1.65
C GLY A 40 17.53 7.25 -2.99
N ALA A 41 18.27 8.35 -3.08
CA ALA A 41 19.03 8.76 -4.27
C ALA A 41 20.31 7.92 -4.42
N PHE A 42 20.16 6.67 -4.86
CA PHE A 42 21.21 5.65 -4.78
C PHE A 42 21.44 4.90 -6.11
N THR A 43 20.57 5.06 -7.10
CA THR A 43 20.62 4.28 -8.36
C THR A 43 21.94 4.44 -9.13
N ALA A 44 22.61 5.59 -9.05
CA ALA A 44 23.89 5.84 -9.74
C ALA A 44 25.15 5.44 -8.95
N ILE A 45 25.00 5.01 -7.69
CA ILE A 45 26.10 4.75 -6.74
C ILE A 45 25.83 3.47 -5.96
N ALA A 46 25.16 2.52 -6.59
CA ALA A 46 24.63 1.32 -5.95
C ALA A 46 25.71 0.23 -5.77
N ASP A 47 26.82 0.61 -5.15
CA ASP A 47 28.09 -0.12 -5.10
C ASP A 47 28.27 -1.04 -3.87
N ASP A 48 27.18 -1.31 -3.15
CA ASP A 48 27.14 -2.17 -1.96
C ASP A 48 26.08 -3.29 -2.12
N PRO A 49 25.93 -4.24 -1.17
CA PRO A 49 24.95 -5.32 -1.30
C PRO A 49 23.51 -4.86 -1.56
N SER A 50 23.12 -3.66 -1.11
CA SER A 50 21.79 -3.09 -1.38
C SER A 50 21.59 -2.68 -2.84
N GLY A 51 22.67 -2.59 -3.62
CA GLY A 51 22.62 -2.40 -5.06
C GLY A 51 21.81 -3.46 -5.79
N ALA A 52 21.71 -4.68 -5.25
CA ALA A 52 20.77 -5.71 -5.73
C ALA A 52 19.32 -5.20 -5.85
N TYR A 53 18.88 -4.32 -4.94
CA TYR A 53 17.54 -3.75 -4.95
C TYR A 53 17.45 -2.46 -5.77
N TYR A 54 18.45 -1.57 -5.73
CA TYR A 54 18.37 -0.25 -6.38
C TYR A 54 18.82 -0.28 -7.83
N ASN A 55 19.99 -0.83 -8.10
CA ASN A 55 20.58 -0.97 -9.43
C ASN A 55 21.65 -2.07 -9.40
N PRO A 56 21.35 -3.31 -9.84
CA PRO A 56 22.30 -4.41 -9.75
C PRO A 56 23.59 -4.17 -10.56
N ALA A 57 23.60 -3.28 -11.55
CA ALA A 57 24.85 -2.92 -12.23
C ALA A 57 25.85 -2.18 -11.34
N GLY A 58 25.40 -1.50 -10.29
CA GLY A 58 26.30 -0.81 -9.37
C GLY A 58 27.23 -1.77 -8.63
N LEU A 59 26.78 -3.02 -8.40
CA LEU A 59 27.59 -4.09 -7.82
C LEU A 59 28.89 -4.30 -8.61
N GLY A 60 28.87 -4.10 -9.94
CA GLY A 60 30.03 -4.23 -10.82
C GLY A 60 31.22 -3.35 -10.43
N PHE A 61 30.96 -2.21 -9.78
CA PHE A 61 31.97 -1.25 -9.34
C PHE A 61 32.45 -1.49 -7.89
N THR A 62 31.98 -2.55 -7.24
CA THR A 62 32.42 -2.90 -5.89
C THR A 62 33.77 -3.64 -5.92
N TYR A 63 34.61 -3.39 -4.91
CA TYR A 63 35.97 -3.95 -4.82
C TYR A 63 36.10 -5.05 -3.77
N ASN A 64 35.37 -4.96 -2.66
CA ASN A 64 35.53 -5.84 -1.51
C ASN A 64 34.37 -6.82 -1.38
N ASP A 65 34.63 -7.99 -0.82
CA ASP A 65 33.55 -8.87 -0.39
C ASP A 65 32.81 -8.19 0.77
N GLY A 66 31.52 -8.46 0.89
CA GLY A 66 30.69 -7.69 1.82
C GLY A 66 29.53 -8.46 2.37
N ILE A 67 29.28 -8.28 3.66
CA ILE A 67 28.02 -8.63 4.31
C ILE A 67 27.43 -7.33 4.84
N SER A 68 26.23 -6.99 4.41
CA SER A 68 25.48 -5.86 4.92
C SER A 68 24.21 -6.37 5.60
N ILE A 69 24.04 -5.99 6.85
CA ILE A 69 22.82 -6.27 7.61
C ILE A 69 22.25 -4.93 8.04
N SER A 70 21.04 -4.66 7.58
CA SER A 70 20.23 -3.54 8.01
C SER A 70 19.09 -4.08 8.86
N ALA A 71 19.18 -3.83 10.16
CA ALA A 71 18.19 -4.25 11.13
C ALA A 71 17.72 -3.03 11.91
N SER A 72 16.75 -2.28 11.39
CA SER A 72 16.43 -0.97 11.99
C SER A 72 15.45 -0.14 11.17
N ASN A 73 14.16 -0.42 11.35
CA ASN A 73 13.16 0.62 11.18
C ASN A 73 12.50 0.78 12.54
N PHE A 74 13.00 1.66 13.43
CA PHE A 74 12.13 2.17 14.50
C PHE A 74 11.16 3.13 13.84
N LYS A 75 10.05 2.59 13.32
CA LYS A 75 9.10 3.35 12.51
C LYS A 75 7.90 3.71 13.37
N ASP A 76 7.73 5.00 13.64
CA ASP A 76 6.51 5.55 14.21
C ASP A 76 5.73 6.24 13.08
N VAL A 77 4.72 5.54 12.56
CA VAL A 77 3.83 6.08 11.53
C VAL A 77 2.52 6.47 12.18
N LYS A 78 2.09 7.71 11.95
CA LYS A 78 0.81 8.23 12.35
C LYS A 78 0.02 8.67 11.11
N ARG A 79 -1.17 8.09 10.96
CA ARG A 79 -2.19 8.52 10.00
C ARG A 79 -3.32 9.17 10.78
N SER A 80 -3.61 10.44 10.50
CA SER A 80 -4.64 11.21 11.19
C SER A 80 -5.77 11.52 10.22
N TYR A 81 -6.98 11.09 10.57
CA TYR A 81 -8.19 11.32 9.79
C TYR A 81 -9.05 12.32 10.55
N ILE A 82 -9.36 13.45 9.91
CA ILE A 82 -9.90 14.63 10.58
C ILE A 82 -11.33 14.89 10.10
N ASN A 83 -12.22 15.23 11.04
CA ASN A 83 -13.63 15.58 10.81
C ASN A 83 -14.46 14.45 10.21
N ILE A 84 -14.39 13.26 10.81
CA ILE A 84 -15.05 12.06 10.26
C ILE A 84 -16.57 12.09 10.49
N ASP A 85 -16.98 12.07 11.76
CA ASP A 85 -18.39 12.02 12.14
C ASP A 85 -18.83 13.32 12.82
N THR A 86 -17.90 14.21 13.18
CA THR A 86 -18.15 15.48 13.88
C THR A 86 -16.98 16.45 13.67
N PRO A 87 -17.21 17.77 13.50
CA PRO A 87 -16.13 18.76 13.46
C PRO A 87 -15.23 18.70 14.70
N GLY A 88 -13.91 18.71 14.51
CA GLY A 88 -12.91 18.62 15.57
C GLY A 88 -12.54 17.19 15.98
N GLN A 89 -13.21 16.17 15.44
CA GLN A 89 -12.87 14.78 15.70
C GLN A 89 -11.64 14.34 14.90
N VAL A 90 -10.70 13.63 15.54
CA VAL A 90 -9.51 13.07 14.90
C VAL A 90 -9.38 11.60 15.26
N TYR A 91 -9.29 10.73 14.26
CA TYR A 91 -8.88 9.34 14.45
C TYR A 91 -7.42 9.17 14.08
N ASN A 92 -6.66 8.55 14.96
CA ASN A 92 -5.24 8.29 14.76
C ASN A 92 -5.03 6.80 14.60
N GLN A 93 -4.40 6.41 13.50
CA GLN A 93 -3.91 5.06 13.27
C GLN A 93 -2.39 5.09 13.38
N THR A 94 -1.87 4.43 14.41
CA THR A 94 -0.44 4.39 14.71
C THR A 94 0.14 3.03 14.43
N HIS A 95 1.32 3.00 13.83
CA HIS A 95 2.18 1.83 13.75
C HIS A 95 3.50 2.13 14.45
N GLN A 96 3.87 1.24 15.35
CA GLN A 96 5.18 1.22 16.00
C GLN A 96 5.73 -0.19 15.83
N GLY A 97 6.91 -0.31 15.23
CA GLY A 97 7.53 -1.58 14.92
C GLY A 97 9.05 -1.50 14.94
N PHE A 98 9.68 -2.66 15.11
CA PHE A 98 11.09 -2.89 14.82
C PHE A 98 11.14 -3.98 13.76
N ASP A 99 11.53 -3.60 12.54
CA ASP A 99 11.51 -4.50 11.40
C ASP A 99 12.87 -4.54 10.71
N PRO A 100 13.58 -5.69 10.73
CA PRO A 100 14.71 -5.90 9.85
C PRO A 100 14.25 -5.77 8.40
N ASN A 101 14.84 -4.82 7.68
CA ASN A 101 14.38 -4.45 6.34
C ASN A 101 15.31 -4.94 5.24
N PHE A 102 16.57 -5.26 5.54
CA PHE A 102 17.52 -5.69 4.51
C PHE A 102 18.66 -6.55 5.05
N ILE A 103 18.95 -7.64 4.35
CA ILE A 103 20.16 -8.45 4.52
C ILE A 103 20.73 -8.65 3.12
N GLY A 104 22.02 -8.39 2.94
CA GLY A 104 22.73 -8.52 1.68
C GLY A 104 24.09 -9.20 1.87
N LEU A 105 24.36 -10.18 1.03
CA LEU A 105 25.67 -10.83 0.89
C LEU A 105 26.21 -10.47 -0.49
N LEU A 106 27.51 -10.24 -0.56
CA LEU A 106 28.18 -9.84 -1.79
C LEU A 106 29.54 -10.55 -1.89
N LYS A 107 29.80 -11.13 -3.06
CA LYS A 107 31.01 -11.86 -3.37
C LYS A 107 31.56 -11.43 -4.73
N ASN A 108 32.85 -11.10 -4.75
CA ASN A 108 33.54 -10.61 -5.92
C ASN A 108 34.37 -11.70 -6.59
N PHE A 109 34.24 -11.81 -7.90
CA PHE A 109 35.03 -12.69 -8.75
C PHE A 109 35.48 -11.95 -10.01
N ASP A 110 36.57 -11.17 -9.87
CA ASP A 110 37.11 -10.34 -10.96
C ASP A 110 36.02 -9.43 -11.57
N ARG A 111 35.70 -9.58 -12.87
CA ARG A 111 34.65 -8.80 -13.55
C ARG A 111 33.23 -9.22 -13.18
N TRP A 112 33.05 -10.40 -12.60
CA TRP A 112 31.74 -10.87 -12.11
C TRP A 112 31.57 -10.56 -10.64
N LYS A 113 30.38 -10.10 -10.28
CA LYS A 113 29.99 -9.80 -8.89
C LYS A 113 28.67 -10.50 -8.63
N PHE A 114 28.60 -11.25 -7.54
CA PHE A 114 27.38 -11.94 -7.15
C PHE A 114 26.90 -11.39 -5.82
N ALA A 115 25.58 -11.24 -5.70
CA ALA A 115 24.97 -10.87 -4.44
C ALA A 115 23.75 -11.73 -4.16
N PHE A 116 23.38 -11.85 -2.89
CA PHE A 116 22.14 -12.44 -2.45
C PHE A 116 21.50 -11.48 -1.46
N SER A 117 20.22 -11.17 -1.63
CA SER A 117 19.55 -10.22 -0.74
C SER A 117 18.17 -10.69 -0.32
N ILE A 118 17.85 -10.37 0.93
CA ILE A 118 16.53 -10.46 1.55
C ILE A 118 16.10 -9.03 1.85
N VAL A 119 14.98 -8.61 1.28
CA VAL A 119 14.47 -7.23 1.43
C VAL A 119 13.05 -7.30 1.94
N ASN A 120 12.80 -6.74 3.11
CA ASN A 120 11.44 -6.53 3.59
C ASN A 120 11.00 -5.11 3.22
N THR A 121 10.21 -5.00 2.16
CA THR A 121 9.89 -3.71 1.53
C THR A 121 8.92 -2.88 2.34
N TYR A 122 8.00 -3.54 3.04
CA TYR A 122 7.20 -2.94 4.07
C TYR A 122 6.78 -4.02 5.06
N ASN A 123 6.76 -3.64 6.33
CA ASN A 123 6.03 -4.32 7.35
C ASN A 123 5.23 -3.25 8.09
N TYR A 124 3.92 -3.37 8.08
CA TYR A 124 3.05 -2.47 8.79
C TYR A 124 2.10 -3.27 9.64
N SER A 125 2.03 -2.94 10.91
CA SER A 125 1.02 -3.42 11.84
C SER A 125 0.31 -2.22 12.43
N TYR A 126 -0.92 -1.99 12.04
CA TYR A 126 -1.76 -0.94 12.58
C TYR A 126 -2.84 -1.54 13.46
N ASN A 127 -3.02 -0.93 14.63
CA ASN A 127 -4.13 -1.22 15.52
C ASN A 127 -4.88 0.08 15.75
N ARG A 128 -6.21 0.02 15.67
CA ARG A 128 -7.06 1.18 15.90
C ARG A 128 -8.29 0.78 16.69
N VAL A 129 -8.62 1.58 17.70
CA VAL A 129 -9.87 1.48 18.45
C VAL A 129 -10.49 2.86 18.48
N ASP A 130 -11.71 2.96 17.97
CA ASP A 130 -12.46 4.20 17.96
C ASP A 130 -13.78 3.99 18.68
N GLN A 131 -14.19 4.99 19.45
CA GLN A 131 -15.51 5.08 20.04
C GLN A 131 -16.05 6.49 19.85
N VAL A 132 -17.26 6.58 19.31
CA VAL A 132 -18.01 7.82 19.18
C VAL A 132 -19.33 7.63 19.89
N ASN A 133 -19.67 8.56 20.75
CA ASN A 133 -21.00 8.63 21.33
C ASN A 133 -21.71 9.85 20.73
N TYR A 134 -22.95 9.66 20.31
CA TYR A 134 -23.82 10.70 19.75
C TYR A 134 -23.20 11.48 18.57
N PRO A 135 -22.81 10.81 17.47
CA PRO A 135 -22.25 11.48 16.29
C PRO A 135 -23.21 12.53 15.70
N LEU A 136 -22.72 13.75 15.47
CA LEU A 136 -23.55 14.86 14.95
C LEU A 136 -24.09 14.62 13.54
N VAL A 137 -23.33 13.90 12.70
CA VAL A 137 -23.75 13.60 11.32
C VAL A 137 -24.80 12.50 11.22
N SER A 138 -25.03 11.74 12.29
CA SER A 138 -25.99 10.63 12.35
C SER A 138 -26.74 10.64 13.68
N PRO A 139 -27.72 11.55 13.88
CA PRO A 139 -28.40 11.76 15.17
C PRO A 139 -29.15 10.53 15.69
N SER A 140 -29.47 9.57 14.82
CA SER A 140 -30.13 8.32 15.18
C SER A 140 -29.19 7.31 15.85
N ILE A 141 -27.88 7.52 15.81
CA ILE A 141 -26.86 6.64 16.38
C ILE A 141 -26.50 7.16 17.79
N ASN A 142 -26.63 6.29 18.80
CA ASN A 142 -26.18 6.59 20.16
C ASN A 142 -24.68 6.34 20.33
N SER A 143 -24.16 5.25 19.78
CA SER A 143 -22.76 4.89 19.89
C SER A 143 -22.26 4.11 18.69
N THR A 144 -21.05 4.42 18.23
CA THR A 144 -20.30 3.64 17.25
C THR A 144 -18.98 3.22 17.87
N ARG A 145 -18.65 1.93 17.77
CA ARG A 145 -17.36 1.38 18.14
C ARG A 145 -16.73 0.68 16.96
N ASN A 146 -15.48 1.01 16.67
CA ASN A 146 -14.68 0.35 15.65
C ASN A 146 -13.43 -0.24 16.29
N TYR A 147 -13.16 -1.50 15.96
CA TYR A 147 -11.91 -2.18 16.25
C TYR A 147 -11.32 -2.64 14.93
N THR A 148 -10.08 -2.26 14.64
CA THR A 148 -9.42 -2.59 13.37
C THR A 148 -7.98 -3.00 13.64
N LYS A 149 -7.60 -4.14 13.06
CA LYS A 149 -6.25 -4.68 13.07
C LYS A 149 -5.84 -4.99 11.64
N GLU A 150 -4.77 -4.36 11.19
CA GLU A 150 -4.26 -4.53 9.84
C GLU A 150 -2.79 -4.89 9.91
N ARG A 151 -2.39 -5.92 9.18
CA ARG A 151 -1.00 -6.32 8.99
C ARG A 151 -0.70 -6.49 7.51
N TYR A 152 0.36 -5.83 7.06
CA TYR A 152 0.85 -5.89 5.69
C TYR A 152 2.33 -6.21 5.72
N ASN A 153 2.77 -7.19 4.94
CA ASN A 153 4.18 -7.54 4.85
C ASN A 153 4.53 -7.95 3.42
N GLN A 154 5.65 -7.45 2.90
CA GLN A 154 6.15 -7.83 1.57
C GLN A 154 7.64 -8.13 1.61
N LEU A 155 7.95 -9.41 1.44
CA LEU A 155 9.29 -9.95 1.46
C LEU A 155 9.76 -10.26 0.03
N LEU A 156 10.99 -9.84 -0.26
CA LEU A 156 11.72 -10.17 -1.47
C LEU A 156 12.96 -10.98 -1.09
N VAL A 157 13.22 -12.06 -1.82
CA VAL A 157 14.43 -12.89 -1.61
C VAL A 157 14.99 -13.27 -2.97
N GLY A 158 16.26 -13.00 -3.23
CA GLY A 158 16.79 -13.28 -4.56
C GLY A 158 18.30 -13.14 -4.74
N PRO A 159 18.87 -13.92 -5.68
CA PRO A 159 20.23 -13.73 -6.15
C PRO A 159 20.33 -12.57 -7.15
N SER A 160 21.53 -12.02 -7.26
CA SER A 160 21.91 -10.96 -8.19
C SER A 160 23.27 -11.26 -8.80
N ALA A 161 23.47 -10.83 -10.04
CA ALA A 161 24.74 -10.88 -10.72
C ALA A 161 24.99 -9.57 -11.46
N ALA A 162 26.24 -9.12 -11.46
CA ALA A 162 26.70 -7.98 -12.23
C ALA A 162 27.98 -8.33 -12.96
N TYR A 163 28.14 -7.72 -14.13
CA TYR A 163 29.32 -7.86 -14.98
C TYR A 163 29.89 -6.48 -15.29
N LEU A 164 31.18 -6.31 -15.02
CA LEU A 164 31.93 -5.12 -15.38
C LEU A 164 32.43 -5.26 -16.82
N LEU A 165 31.71 -4.66 -17.77
CA LEU A 165 32.02 -4.71 -19.21
C LEU A 165 33.34 -3.97 -19.52
N SER A 166 33.57 -2.87 -18.82
CA SER A 166 34.80 -2.07 -18.87
C SER A 166 34.96 -1.33 -17.55
N ASP A 167 36.08 -0.64 -17.35
CA ASP A 167 36.34 0.19 -16.17
C ASP A 167 35.32 1.34 -15.98
N LYS A 168 34.44 1.57 -16.97
CA LYS A 168 33.44 2.63 -16.98
C LYS A 168 32.00 2.13 -17.07
N LEU A 169 31.76 0.87 -17.41
CA LEU A 169 30.40 0.38 -17.72
C LEU A 169 30.16 -0.97 -17.06
N SER A 170 29.04 -1.06 -16.35
CA SER A 170 28.54 -2.32 -15.81
C SER A 170 27.07 -2.53 -16.15
N VAL A 171 26.71 -3.81 -16.25
CA VAL A 171 25.33 -4.29 -16.37
C VAL A 171 25.07 -5.30 -15.26
N GLY A 172 23.84 -5.36 -14.78
CA GLY A 172 23.47 -6.32 -13.75
C GLY A 172 22.02 -6.71 -13.79
N ALA A 173 21.72 -7.82 -13.14
CA ALA A 173 20.36 -8.33 -12.98
C ALA A 173 20.17 -8.98 -11.61
N THR A 174 18.95 -8.88 -11.10
CA THR A 174 18.48 -9.50 -9.87
C THR A 174 17.16 -10.18 -10.14
N LEU A 175 16.94 -11.36 -9.55
CA LEU A 175 15.65 -12.05 -9.63
C LEU A 175 15.13 -12.27 -8.22
N TYR A 176 14.14 -11.48 -7.81
CA TYR A 176 13.48 -11.67 -6.53
C TYR A 176 12.31 -12.64 -6.64
N TYR A 177 12.22 -13.57 -5.71
CA TYR A 177 10.95 -14.16 -5.29
C TYR A 177 10.23 -13.17 -4.37
N LEU A 178 8.96 -12.89 -4.66
CA LEU A 178 8.10 -11.97 -3.93
C LEU A 178 7.04 -12.76 -3.16
N ASN A 179 6.90 -12.48 -1.87
CA ASN A 179 5.81 -12.97 -1.03
C ASN A 179 5.15 -11.79 -0.30
N ASP A 180 3.92 -11.48 -0.70
CA ASP A 180 3.07 -10.44 -0.12
C ASP A 180 1.99 -11.07 0.76
N THR A 181 1.79 -10.52 1.95
CA THR A 181 0.72 -10.95 2.87
C THR A 181 -0.04 -9.75 3.40
N LYS A 182 -1.37 -9.88 3.41
CA LYS A 182 -2.34 -8.96 3.99
C LYS A 182 -3.20 -9.74 4.97
N GLU A 183 -3.24 -9.31 6.22
CA GLU A 183 -4.15 -9.82 7.24
C GLU A 183 -4.93 -8.66 7.81
N VAL A 184 -6.24 -8.67 7.63
CA VAL A 184 -7.13 -7.63 8.15
C VAL A 184 -8.20 -8.28 8.98
N SER A 185 -8.40 -7.77 10.18
CA SER A 185 -9.55 -8.10 11.02
C SER A 185 -10.19 -6.82 11.50
N ARG A 186 -11.51 -6.74 11.33
CA ARG A 186 -12.28 -5.57 11.72
C ARG A 186 -13.59 -5.98 12.35
N THR A 187 -13.94 -5.29 13.43
CA THR A 187 -15.25 -5.36 14.07
C THR A 187 -15.79 -3.95 14.23
N GLN A 188 -16.99 -3.72 13.71
CA GLN A 188 -17.74 -2.50 13.86
C GLN A 188 -19.04 -2.81 14.58
N PHE A 189 -19.39 -1.98 15.55
CA PHE A 189 -20.63 -2.06 16.29
C PHE A 189 -21.28 -0.68 16.32
N GLN A 190 -22.56 -0.61 15.99
CA GLN A 190 -23.36 0.61 16.03
C GLN A 190 -24.63 0.35 16.81
N GLN A 191 -24.91 1.20 17.80
CA GLN A 191 -26.14 1.19 18.56
C GLN A 191 -26.92 2.46 18.25
N PHE A 192 -28.20 2.29 17.93
CA PHE A 192 -29.13 3.35 17.62
C PHE A 192 -29.87 3.85 18.87
N SER A 193 -30.52 4.99 18.72
CA SER A 193 -31.33 5.67 19.75
C SER A 193 -32.51 4.84 20.25
N ASP A 194 -33.07 3.99 19.40
CA ASP A 194 -34.14 3.03 19.73
C ASP A 194 -33.63 1.72 20.35
N LEU A 195 -32.35 1.68 20.74
CA LEU A 195 -31.64 0.51 21.29
C LEU A 195 -31.41 -0.64 20.30
N SER A 196 -31.87 -0.51 19.06
CA SER A 196 -31.44 -1.41 18.00
C SER A 196 -29.93 -1.25 17.75
N TYR A 197 -29.35 -2.26 17.14
CA TYR A 197 -27.94 -2.36 16.84
C TYR A 197 -27.67 -3.06 15.51
N VAL A 198 -26.53 -2.70 14.94
CA VAL A 198 -25.90 -3.37 13.81
C VAL A 198 -24.45 -3.70 14.20
N MET A 199 -24.01 -4.91 13.89
CA MET A 199 -22.63 -5.36 14.06
C MET A 199 -22.12 -5.92 12.76
N ARG A 200 -20.88 -5.58 12.40
CA ARG A 200 -20.15 -6.23 11.31
C ARG A 200 -18.81 -6.71 11.84
N SER A 201 -18.45 -7.94 11.56
CA SER A 201 -17.12 -8.46 11.85
C SER A 201 -16.59 -9.23 10.66
N TYR A 202 -15.41 -8.88 10.16
CA TYR A 202 -14.80 -9.62 9.07
C TYR A 202 -13.30 -9.85 9.27
N VAL A 203 -12.82 -10.88 8.57
CA VAL A 203 -11.41 -11.23 8.41
C VAL A 203 -11.12 -11.37 6.91
N ASP A 204 -10.07 -10.70 6.45
CA ASP A 204 -9.57 -10.77 5.06
C ASP A 204 -8.08 -11.08 5.08
N ASN A 205 -7.74 -12.31 4.72
CA ASN A 205 -6.37 -12.80 4.63
C ASN A 205 -6.02 -13.08 3.18
N ARG A 206 -5.10 -12.32 2.60
CA ARG A 206 -4.56 -12.56 1.25
C ARG A 206 -3.08 -12.86 1.34
N ARG A 207 -2.62 -13.85 0.58
CA ARG A 207 -1.22 -14.06 0.29
C ARG A 207 -1.02 -14.16 -1.22
N THR A 208 0.00 -13.47 -1.71
CA THR A 208 0.36 -13.44 -3.12
C THR A 208 1.83 -13.80 -3.27
N SER A 209 2.13 -14.69 -4.21
CA SER A 209 3.48 -15.06 -4.59
C SER A 209 3.77 -14.62 -6.02
N GLY A 210 5.01 -14.19 -6.25
CA GLY A 210 5.43 -13.67 -7.54
C GLY A 210 6.93 -13.67 -7.72
N ILE A 211 7.36 -13.18 -8.87
CA ILE A 211 8.75 -12.84 -9.14
C ILE A 211 8.86 -11.37 -9.51
N MET A 212 10.00 -10.77 -9.19
CA MET A 212 10.34 -9.41 -9.56
C MET A 212 11.76 -9.36 -10.11
N PRO A 213 11.94 -9.53 -11.43
CA PRO A 213 13.21 -9.24 -12.06
C PRO A 213 13.53 -7.75 -11.97
N VAL A 214 14.80 -7.46 -11.74
CA VAL A 214 15.41 -6.13 -11.80
C VAL A 214 16.57 -6.20 -12.77
N ILE A 215 16.64 -5.28 -13.70
CA ILE A 215 17.79 -5.10 -14.59
C ILE A 215 18.38 -3.72 -14.37
N GLY A 216 19.69 -3.61 -14.51
CA GLY A 216 20.45 -2.42 -14.19
C GLY A 216 21.55 -2.14 -15.19
N ILE A 217 21.84 -0.85 -15.39
CA ILE A 217 23.00 -0.35 -16.12
C ILE A 217 23.61 0.77 -15.29
N GLN A 218 24.94 0.81 -15.18
CA GLN A 218 25.65 1.92 -14.56
C GLN A 218 26.87 2.29 -15.40
N TYR A 219 27.01 3.59 -15.68
CA TYR A 219 28.02 4.14 -16.57
C TYR A 219 28.73 5.34 -15.93
N GLN A 220 30.05 5.30 -15.88
CA GLN A 220 30.94 6.33 -15.36
C GLN A 220 31.76 6.95 -16.51
N PRO A 221 31.21 7.92 -17.27
CA PRO A 221 31.89 8.50 -18.43
C PRO A 221 33.25 9.13 -18.05
N ILE A 222 33.27 9.81 -16.91
CA ILE A 222 34.42 10.43 -16.26
C ILE A 222 34.39 10.05 -14.77
N GLN A 223 35.55 10.10 -14.10
CA GLN A 223 35.66 9.72 -12.69
C GLN A 223 34.75 10.53 -11.74
N LYS A 224 34.33 11.73 -12.15
CA LYS A 224 33.48 12.62 -11.35
C LYS A 224 31.99 12.43 -11.55
N VAL A 225 31.55 11.61 -12.51
CA VAL A 225 30.13 11.47 -12.85
C VAL A 225 29.79 10.00 -12.99
N SER A 226 28.72 9.58 -12.32
CA SER A 226 28.12 8.26 -12.50
C SER A 226 26.66 8.40 -12.90
N LEU A 227 26.24 7.61 -13.88
CA LEU A 227 24.87 7.54 -14.37
C LEU A 227 24.34 6.14 -14.10
N GLY A 228 23.15 6.05 -13.55
CA GLY A 228 22.49 4.79 -13.24
C GLY A 228 21.12 4.69 -13.89
N PHE A 229 20.77 3.51 -14.37
CA PHE A 229 19.42 3.18 -14.78
C PHE A 229 19.05 1.81 -14.21
N SER A 230 17.84 1.68 -13.67
CA SER A 230 17.28 0.38 -13.33
C SER A 230 15.81 0.26 -13.69
N TYR A 231 15.40 -0.95 -14.01
CA TYR A 231 14.03 -1.30 -14.32
C TYR A 231 13.62 -2.56 -13.57
N ARG A 232 12.48 -2.51 -12.89
CA ARG A 232 11.89 -3.66 -12.20
C ARG A 232 10.42 -3.83 -12.59
N ARG A 233 9.92 -5.06 -12.56
CA ARG A 233 8.50 -5.36 -12.82
C ARG A 233 8.03 -6.53 -11.98
N ILE A 234 6.82 -6.42 -11.43
CA ILE A 234 6.20 -7.50 -10.66
C ILE A 234 5.46 -8.45 -11.61
N PHE A 235 5.69 -9.74 -11.47
CA PHE A 235 4.90 -10.81 -12.08
C PHE A 235 4.31 -11.70 -10.99
N VAL A 236 2.99 -11.71 -10.90
CA VAL A 236 2.25 -12.57 -9.95
C VAL A 236 2.18 -13.97 -10.54
N MET A 237 2.59 -14.97 -9.76
CA MET A 237 2.55 -16.39 -10.16
C MET A 237 1.38 -17.13 -9.52
N GLY A 238 0.95 -16.71 -8.33
CA GLY A 238 -0.15 -17.33 -7.62
C GLY A 238 -0.53 -16.57 -6.36
N GLY A 239 -1.56 -17.06 -5.69
CA GLY A 239 -2.01 -16.51 -4.43
C GLY A 239 -3.26 -17.21 -3.93
N ASN A 240 -3.53 -17.03 -2.65
CA ASN A 240 -4.76 -17.47 -2.00
C ASN A 240 -5.36 -16.31 -1.20
N ARG A 241 -6.66 -16.39 -0.98
CA ARG A 241 -7.40 -15.44 -0.17
C ARG A 241 -8.46 -16.18 0.63
N LEU A 242 -8.67 -15.74 1.86
CA LEU A 242 -9.77 -16.17 2.72
C LEU A 242 -10.45 -14.91 3.25
N TYR A 243 -11.73 -14.78 2.91
CA TYR A 243 -12.61 -13.75 3.42
C TYR A 243 -13.75 -14.40 4.18
N ASN A 244 -14.02 -13.91 5.38
CA ASN A 244 -15.20 -14.27 6.14
C ASN A 244 -15.75 -13.03 6.83
N GLU A 245 -17.04 -12.79 6.69
CA GLU A 245 -17.76 -11.71 7.33
C GLU A 245 -19.07 -12.22 7.94
N VAL A 246 -19.33 -11.76 9.16
CA VAL A 246 -20.60 -11.91 9.86
C VAL A 246 -21.18 -10.52 10.06
N TYR A 247 -22.41 -10.34 9.58
CA TYR A 247 -23.18 -9.11 9.77
C TYR A 247 -24.44 -9.42 10.56
N ALA A 248 -24.69 -8.67 11.63
CA ALA A 248 -25.85 -8.80 12.47
C ALA A 248 -26.63 -7.49 12.49
N ASP A 249 -27.96 -7.58 12.33
CA ASP A 249 -28.84 -6.43 12.25
C ASP A 249 -30.14 -6.72 12.99
N SER A 250 -30.33 -6.03 14.12
CA SER A 250 -31.50 -6.20 14.98
C SER A 250 -32.70 -5.35 14.55
N THR A 251 -32.55 -4.48 13.55
CA THR A 251 -33.66 -3.69 12.98
C THR A 251 -34.55 -4.52 12.05
N ARG A 252 -34.11 -5.74 11.74
CA ARG A 252 -34.82 -6.64 10.82
C ARG A 252 -36.16 -7.09 11.37
N ARG A 253 -37.08 -7.35 10.43
CA ARG A 253 -38.45 -7.76 10.77
C ARG A 253 -38.44 -9.06 11.58
N PRO A 254 -39.28 -9.18 12.62
CA PRO A 254 -39.46 -10.43 13.35
C PRO A 254 -39.74 -11.61 12.39
N GLY A 255 -39.05 -12.73 12.58
CA GLY A 255 -39.16 -13.92 11.72
C GLY A 255 -38.24 -13.92 10.49
N SER A 256 -37.40 -12.91 10.29
CA SER A 256 -36.31 -12.92 9.29
C SER A 256 -34.96 -13.20 9.94
N SER A 257 -33.97 -13.68 9.17
CA SER A 257 -32.61 -13.88 9.69
C SER A 257 -32.02 -12.54 10.11
N ALA A 258 -31.64 -12.40 11.37
CA ALA A 258 -30.93 -11.24 11.89
C ALA A 258 -29.42 -11.29 11.56
N ILE A 259 -28.92 -12.41 11.04
CA ILE A 259 -27.51 -12.67 10.78
C ILE A 259 -27.31 -12.99 9.30
N ASP A 260 -26.27 -12.39 8.71
CA ASP A 260 -25.76 -12.70 7.39
C ASP A 260 -24.36 -13.28 7.47
N PHE A 261 -24.06 -14.15 6.51
CA PHE A 261 -22.74 -14.74 6.31
C PHE A 261 -22.26 -14.39 4.92
N ILE A 262 -21.03 -13.90 4.81
CA ILE A 262 -20.36 -13.66 3.54
C ILE A 262 -19.02 -14.35 3.61
N GLU A 263 -18.77 -15.27 2.68
CA GLU A 263 -17.56 -16.06 2.64
C GLU A 263 -16.98 -16.04 1.24
N GLY A 264 -15.65 -16.03 1.13
CA GLY A 264 -15.02 -16.11 -0.16
C GLY A 264 -13.58 -16.53 -0.13
N THR A 265 -13.17 -17.16 -1.21
CA THR A 265 -11.80 -17.58 -1.49
C THR A 265 -11.38 -17.13 -2.89
N GLY A 266 -10.16 -17.46 -3.27
CA GLY A 266 -9.69 -17.32 -4.66
C GLY A 266 -10.43 -18.22 -5.66
N ASP A 267 -11.16 -19.24 -5.19
CA ASP A 267 -11.81 -20.25 -6.03
C ASP A 267 -13.33 -20.06 -6.10
N GLY A 268 -13.94 -19.35 -5.16
CA GLY A 268 -15.37 -19.03 -5.16
C GLY A 268 -15.76 -18.12 -4.00
N ALA A 269 -16.86 -17.39 -4.15
CA ALA A 269 -17.41 -16.56 -3.09
C ALA A 269 -18.94 -16.65 -3.06
N SER A 270 -19.52 -16.56 -1.88
CA SER A 270 -20.96 -16.57 -1.70
C SER A 270 -21.38 -15.79 -0.47
N SER A 271 -22.66 -15.46 -0.39
CA SER A 271 -23.25 -14.91 0.82
C SER A 271 -24.68 -15.39 1.02
N ILE A 272 -25.12 -15.35 2.27
CA ILE A 272 -26.51 -15.50 2.66
C ILE A 272 -26.88 -14.20 3.37
N GLU A 273 -27.62 -13.34 2.66
CA GLU A 273 -27.99 -12.00 3.13
C GLU A 273 -29.51 -11.89 3.20
N ALA A 274 -30.06 -11.71 4.40
CA ALA A 274 -31.52 -11.71 4.66
C ALA A 274 -32.25 -12.94 4.09
N GLY A 275 -31.58 -14.10 4.09
CA GLY A 275 -32.10 -15.36 3.53
C GLY A 275 -31.95 -15.51 2.02
N VAL A 276 -31.38 -14.52 1.32
CA VAL A 276 -31.04 -14.59 -0.10
C VAL A 276 -29.65 -15.20 -0.25
N LEU A 277 -29.56 -16.34 -0.95
CA LEU A 277 -28.28 -16.93 -1.31
C LEU A 277 -27.74 -16.21 -2.55
N THR A 278 -26.53 -15.68 -2.47
CA THR A 278 -25.88 -14.99 -3.59
C THR A 278 -24.55 -15.65 -3.91
N GLN A 279 -24.37 -16.10 -5.16
CA GLN A 279 -23.08 -16.46 -5.71
C GLN A 279 -22.37 -15.20 -6.18
N LYS A 280 -21.17 -14.98 -5.64
CA LYS A 280 -20.34 -13.81 -5.89
C LYS A 280 -19.14 -14.18 -6.77
N PRO A 281 -18.57 -13.21 -7.52
CA PRO A 281 -17.33 -13.45 -8.25
C PRO A 281 -16.21 -13.87 -7.30
N LYS A 282 -15.31 -14.71 -7.78
CA LYS A 282 -14.12 -15.14 -7.03
C LYS A 282 -13.30 -13.93 -6.58
N LEU A 283 -12.71 -14.02 -5.40
CA LEU A 283 -11.94 -12.92 -4.84
C LEU A 283 -10.58 -12.79 -5.53
N THR A 284 -10.09 -11.56 -5.69
CA THR A 284 -8.75 -11.33 -6.22
C THR A 284 -7.71 -11.79 -5.21
N THR A 285 -6.85 -12.72 -5.62
CA THR A 285 -5.71 -13.22 -4.83
C THR A 285 -4.39 -12.54 -5.18
N SER A 286 -4.38 -11.67 -6.20
CA SER A 286 -3.19 -11.00 -6.71
C SER A 286 -2.98 -9.60 -6.13
N ILE A 287 -1.78 -9.08 -6.34
CA ILE A 287 -1.41 -7.67 -6.18
C ILE A 287 -1.25 -7.02 -7.57
N PRO A 288 -1.26 -5.68 -7.66
CA PRO A 288 -0.98 -4.98 -8.92
C PRO A 288 0.40 -5.32 -9.47
N GLN A 289 0.48 -5.55 -10.79
CA GLN A 289 1.73 -5.88 -11.48
C GLN A 289 2.34 -4.61 -12.11
N THR A 290 2.76 -3.68 -11.26
CA THR A 290 3.36 -2.41 -11.69
C THR A 290 4.81 -2.60 -12.18
N SER A 291 5.25 -1.69 -13.05
CA SER A 291 6.65 -1.53 -13.43
C SER A 291 7.22 -0.27 -12.81
N GLU A 292 8.49 -0.29 -12.43
CA GLU A 292 9.21 0.88 -11.91
C GLU A 292 10.53 1.07 -12.67
N MET A 293 10.79 2.32 -13.06
CA MET A 293 12.02 2.79 -13.68
C MET A 293 12.72 3.76 -12.75
N ARG A 294 14.03 3.66 -12.61
CA ARG A 294 14.86 4.61 -11.87
C ARG A 294 15.96 5.15 -12.77
N PHE A 295 16.13 6.46 -12.74
CA PHE A 295 17.21 7.17 -13.41
C PHE A 295 17.99 7.93 -12.36
N GLY A 296 19.27 7.61 -12.20
CA GLY A 296 20.14 8.22 -11.21
C GLY A 296 21.30 8.97 -11.86
N ILE A 297 21.71 10.07 -11.24
CA ILE A 297 22.93 10.81 -11.57
C ILE A 297 23.66 11.09 -10.26
N ALA A 298 24.95 10.79 -10.22
CA ALA A 298 25.83 11.14 -9.12
C ALA A 298 27.03 11.95 -9.58
N PHE A 299 27.43 12.92 -8.77
CA PHE A 299 28.51 13.86 -9.02
C PHE A 299 29.47 13.90 -7.83
N PHE A 300 30.75 13.73 -8.14
CA PHE A 300 31.87 13.69 -7.18
C PHE A 300 32.81 14.87 -7.46
N PRO A 301 32.47 16.10 -7.03
CA PRO A 301 33.31 17.28 -7.28
C PRO A 301 34.68 17.19 -6.60
N THR A 302 34.73 16.57 -5.42
CA THR A 302 35.94 16.32 -4.62
C THR A 302 35.93 14.88 -4.09
N SER A 303 37.06 14.39 -3.57
CA SER A 303 37.13 13.08 -2.92
C SER A 303 36.32 13.00 -1.62
N ARG A 304 35.90 14.13 -1.06
CA ARG A 304 35.16 14.22 0.22
C ARG A 304 33.69 14.55 0.06
N PHE A 305 33.22 14.86 -1.14
CA PHE A 305 31.84 15.28 -1.36
C PHE A 305 31.22 14.50 -2.51
N LEU A 306 30.01 13.99 -2.26
CA LEU A 306 29.16 13.32 -3.21
C LEU A 306 27.79 14.00 -3.20
N ALA A 307 27.24 14.26 -4.38
CA ALA A 307 25.83 14.59 -4.56
C ALA A 307 25.20 13.56 -5.51
N SER A 308 23.98 13.13 -5.21
CA SER A 308 23.22 12.15 -5.97
C SER A 308 21.78 12.60 -6.16
N PHE A 309 21.20 12.28 -7.29
CA PHE A 309 19.82 12.58 -7.65
C PHE A 309 19.21 11.40 -8.39
N ASP A 310 18.02 10.98 -7.96
CA ASP A 310 17.24 9.94 -8.62
C ASP A 310 15.84 10.44 -9.00
N MET A 311 15.39 10.06 -10.19
CA MET A 311 14.00 10.12 -10.63
C MET A 311 13.43 8.70 -10.69
N ILE A 312 12.31 8.48 -10.02
CA ILE A 312 11.66 7.17 -9.87
C ILE A 312 10.26 7.25 -10.49
N HIS A 313 10.01 6.50 -11.55
CA HIS A 313 8.70 6.45 -12.20
C HIS A 313 8.07 5.08 -12.05
N THR A 314 6.85 5.01 -11.50
CA THR A 314 6.07 3.78 -11.37
C THR A 314 4.82 3.86 -12.25
N THR A 315 4.58 2.82 -13.04
CA THR A 315 3.44 2.76 -13.95
C THR A 315 2.13 2.54 -13.19
N GLY A 316 1.03 3.04 -13.75
CA GLY A 316 -0.31 2.65 -13.29
C GLY A 316 -0.61 1.18 -13.61
N TYR A 317 -1.68 0.66 -13.01
CA TYR A 317 -2.14 -0.71 -13.26
C TYR A 317 -3.68 -0.76 -13.21
N LYS A 318 -4.27 -1.56 -14.09
CA LYS A 318 -5.71 -1.85 -14.12
C LYS A 318 -5.91 -3.29 -14.56
N SER A 319 -6.95 -3.93 -14.04
CA SER A 319 -7.37 -5.27 -14.46
C SER A 319 -8.89 -5.32 -14.58
N ARG A 320 -9.40 -6.17 -15.46
CA ARG A 320 -10.83 -6.37 -15.70
C ARG A 320 -11.16 -7.85 -15.63
N MET A 321 -12.21 -8.19 -14.90
CA MET A 321 -12.79 -9.53 -14.86
C MET A 321 -14.31 -9.44 -14.73
N ASN A 322 -15.02 -10.52 -15.06
CA ASN A 322 -16.45 -10.58 -14.79
C ASN A 322 -16.69 -10.51 -13.26
N GLN A 323 -17.56 -9.62 -12.83
CA GLN A 323 -17.95 -9.44 -11.42
C GLN A 323 -19.45 -9.68 -11.19
N ASP A 324 -20.15 -10.28 -12.15
CA ASP A 324 -21.59 -10.52 -12.07
C ASP A 324 -21.93 -11.47 -10.92
N GLU A 325 -23.11 -11.26 -10.34
CA GLU A 325 -23.61 -12.02 -9.19
C GLU A 325 -24.94 -12.68 -9.54
N ILE A 326 -25.20 -13.85 -8.94
CA ILE A 326 -26.47 -14.57 -9.07
C ILE A 326 -27.07 -14.77 -7.69
N SER A 327 -28.24 -14.20 -7.45
CA SER A 327 -28.95 -14.30 -6.18
C SER A 327 -30.23 -15.13 -6.33
N THR A 328 -30.51 -16.00 -5.37
CA THR A 328 -31.71 -16.83 -5.32
C THR A 328 -32.44 -16.68 -3.99
N PHE A 329 -33.76 -16.55 -4.08
CA PHE A 329 -34.66 -16.50 -2.92
C PHE A 329 -35.98 -17.21 -3.24
N GLY A 330 -36.15 -18.42 -2.71
CA GLY A 330 -37.26 -19.29 -3.13
C GLY A 330 -37.20 -19.58 -4.63
N ARG A 331 -38.25 -19.20 -5.36
CA ARG A 331 -38.30 -19.31 -6.84
C ARG A 331 -37.68 -18.11 -7.56
N ARG A 332 -37.43 -17.00 -6.85
CA ARG A 332 -36.95 -15.77 -7.45
C ARG A 332 -35.46 -15.87 -7.76
N VAL A 333 -35.08 -15.57 -8.99
CA VAL A 333 -33.68 -15.50 -9.43
C VAL A 333 -33.36 -14.07 -9.85
N THR A 334 -32.27 -13.52 -9.32
CA THR A 334 -31.79 -12.19 -9.67
C THR A 334 -30.39 -12.30 -10.25
N TYR A 335 -30.22 -11.86 -11.50
CA TYR A 335 -28.92 -11.71 -12.14
C TYR A 335 -28.46 -10.26 -12.02
N THR A 336 -27.28 -10.04 -11.45
CA THR A 336 -26.73 -8.70 -11.22
C THR A 336 -25.49 -8.50 -12.06
N ILE A 337 -25.55 -7.54 -12.98
CA ILE A 337 -24.42 -7.12 -13.80
C ILE A 337 -23.63 -6.04 -13.05
N ASN A 338 -22.34 -6.29 -12.85
CA ASN A 338 -21.43 -5.38 -12.16
C ASN A 338 -20.37 -4.80 -13.11
N ASP A 339 -19.66 -3.76 -12.65
CA ASP A 339 -18.49 -3.23 -13.36
C ASP A 339 -17.41 -4.31 -13.51
N THR A 340 -16.74 -4.36 -14.65
CA THR A 340 -15.68 -5.33 -14.91
C THR A 340 -14.35 -4.91 -14.28
N GLU A 341 -14.14 -3.61 -13.99
CA GLU A 341 -12.87 -3.12 -13.43
C GLU A 341 -12.64 -3.63 -11.99
N ILE A 342 -11.50 -4.30 -11.77
CA ILE A 342 -11.07 -4.73 -10.45
C ILE A 342 -10.45 -3.54 -9.74
N ARG A 343 -11.30 -2.78 -9.05
CA ARG A 343 -10.90 -1.50 -8.47
C ARG A 343 -9.81 -1.65 -7.40
N GLU A 344 -9.78 -2.76 -6.66
CA GLU A 344 -8.76 -3.00 -5.61
C GLU A 344 -7.34 -3.11 -6.19
N LEU A 345 -7.20 -3.54 -7.45
CA LEU A 345 -5.93 -3.61 -8.16
C LEU A 345 -5.54 -2.31 -8.84
N THR A 346 -6.46 -1.35 -8.94
CA THR A 346 -6.22 -0.14 -9.72
C THR A 346 -5.18 0.75 -9.06
N ARG A 347 -4.19 1.19 -9.84
CA ARG A 347 -3.09 2.07 -9.41
C ARG A 347 -2.93 3.24 -10.38
N ALA A 348 -2.77 4.45 -9.83
CA ALA A 348 -2.33 5.60 -10.59
C ALA A 348 -0.80 5.56 -10.78
N SER A 349 -0.33 6.10 -11.90
CA SER A 349 1.11 6.27 -12.14
C SER A 349 1.67 7.37 -11.25
N THR A 350 2.89 7.19 -10.77
CA THR A 350 3.56 8.14 -9.87
C THR A 350 4.96 8.45 -10.39
N THR A 351 5.41 9.68 -10.17
CA THR A 351 6.81 10.07 -10.38
C THR A 351 7.33 10.71 -9.11
N ASN A 352 8.43 10.18 -8.60
CA ASN A 352 9.09 10.63 -7.39
C ASN A 352 10.51 11.10 -7.69
N PHE A 353 11.01 12.01 -6.87
CA PHE A 353 12.35 12.53 -6.93
C PHE A 353 13.04 12.32 -5.59
N ALA A 354 14.32 12.01 -5.62
CA ALA A 354 15.19 11.94 -4.45
C ALA A 354 16.49 12.68 -4.76
N ALA A 355 17.01 13.42 -3.78
CA ALA A 355 18.31 14.06 -3.85
C ALA A 355 19.04 13.84 -2.52
N GLY A 356 20.33 13.51 -2.59
CA GLY A 356 21.15 13.23 -1.43
C GLY A 356 22.55 13.79 -1.57
N MET A 357 23.16 14.11 -0.44
CA MET A 357 24.56 14.53 -0.35
C MET A 357 25.25 13.74 0.76
N GLU A 358 26.51 13.42 0.54
CA GLU A 358 27.40 12.81 1.52
C GLU A 358 28.71 13.60 1.58
N TYR A 359 29.14 13.93 2.81
CA TYR A 359 30.37 14.69 3.06
C TYR A 359 31.24 14.00 4.11
N TYR A 360 32.50 13.74 3.75
CA TYR A 360 33.51 13.15 4.64
C TYR A 360 34.19 14.23 5.46
N LEU A 361 33.90 14.27 6.76
CA LEU A 361 34.57 15.16 7.72
C LEU A 361 35.94 14.62 8.13
N ALA A 362 36.08 13.30 8.13
CA ALA A 362 37.34 12.58 8.32
C ALA A 362 37.35 11.34 7.41
N ASP A 363 38.50 10.68 7.28
CA ASP A 363 38.64 9.50 6.43
C ASP A 363 37.72 8.34 6.87
N THR A 364 37.29 8.35 8.13
CA THR A 364 36.44 7.34 8.76
C THR A 364 35.03 7.83 9.13
N PHE A 365 34.71 9.12 8.91
CA PHE A 365 33.45 9.70 9.36
C PHE A 365 32.80 10.57 8.28
N SER A 366 31.59 10.21 7.87
CA SER A 366 30.78 10.96 6.91
C SER A 366 29.43 11.37 7.49
N VAL A 367 28.91 12.48 6.97
CA VAL A 367 27.55 12.96 7.24
C VAL A 367 26.77 12.92 5.92
N LEU A 368 25.54 12.44 6.00
CA LEU A 368 24.63 12.29 4.87
C LEU A 368 23.36 13.10 5.12
N GLY A 369 22.85 13.73 4.07
CA GLY A 369 21.57 14.43 4.09
C GLY A 369 20.83 14.20 2.79
N GLY A 370 19.52 14.03 2.86
CA GLY A 370 18.70 13.80 1.68
C GLY A 370 17.29 14.34 1.80
N ILE A 371 16.66 14.55 0.64
CA ILE A 371 15.27 14.95 0.49
C ILE A 371 14.62 14.08 -0.57
N TYR A 372 13.34 13.76 -0.38
CA TYR A 372 12.60 12.97 -1.36
C TYR A 372 11.11 13.32 -1.40
N THR A 373 10.47 12.98 -2.51
CA THR A 373 9.02 13.00 -2.67
C THR A 373 8.47 11.59 -2.67
N ASN A 374 7.25 11.42 -2.17
CA ASN A 374 6.53 10.17 -2.21
C ASN A 374 5.06 10.42 -2.57
N GLU A 375 4.81 10.38 -3.88
CA GLU A 375 3.51 10.62 -4.51
C GLU A 375 2.61 9.37 -4.39
N PRO A 376 1.31 9.56 -4.13
CA PRO A 376 0.38 8.47 -3.91
C PRO A 376 -0.02 7.80 -5.24
N ASN A 377 -0.15 6.48 -5.23
CA ASN A 377 -0.65 5.68 -6.34
C ASN A 377 -2.19 5.56 -6.36
N THR A 378 -2.86 6.53 -5.73
CA THR A 378 -4.31 6.73 -5.67
C THR A 378 -4.67 8.09 -6.27
N LYS A 379 -5.96 8.28 -6.60
CA LYS A 379 -6.47 9.57 -7.08
C LYS A 379 -6.96 10.40 -5.89
N PRO A 380 -6.85 11.74 -5.94
CA PRO A 380 -7.46 12.60 -4.93
C PRO A 380 -8.98 12.39 -4.90
N ILE A 381 -9.55 12.40 -3.71
CA ILE A 381 -10.99 12.20 -3.51
C ILE A 381 -11.71 13.55 -3.57
N SER A 382 -12.35 13.86 -4.68
CA SER A 382 -13.09 15.13 -4.82
C SER A 382 -14.29 15.15 -3.88
N TRP A 383 -14.42 16.22 -3.09
CA TRP A 383 -15.56 16.41 -2.20
C TRP A 383 -16.86 16.55 -3.02
N THR A 384 -16.83 17.35 -4.09
CA THR A 384 -18.00 17.59 -4.95
C THR A 384 -18.46 16.32 -5.65
N GLU A 385 -17.53 15.53 -6.20
CA GLU A 385 -17.88 14.25 -6.84
C GLU A 385 -18.47 13.29 -5.80
N SER A 386 -17.89 13.23 -4.60
CA SER A 386 -18.40 12.41 -3.50
C SER A 386 -19.81 12.84 -3.07
N ALA A 387 -20.05 14.14 -2.95
CA ALA A 387 -21.36 14.70 -2.57
C ALA A 387 -22.42 14.43 -3.63
N VAL A 388 -22.09 14.59 -4.92
CA VAL A 388 -22.99 14.25 -6.03
C VAL A 388 -23.28 12.75 -6.05
N ASP A 389 -22.27 11.90 -5.91
CA ASP A 389 -22.45 10.45 -5.89
C ASP A 389 -23.32 9.98 -4.70
N LEU A 390 -23.11 10.56 -3.52
CA LEU A 390 -23.93 10.33 -2.32
C LEU A 390 -25.37 10.80 -2.51
N TYR A 391 -25.57 11.99 -3.07
CA TYR A 391 -26.91 12.49 -3.39
C TYR A 391 -27.62 11.56 -4.38
N LEU A 392 -26.96 11.20 -5.48
CA LEU A 392 -27.53 10.29 -6.46
C LEU A 392 -27.79 8.90 -5.87
N GLN A 393 -27.01 8.45 -4.88
CA GLN A 393 -27.21 7.16 -4.20
C GLN A 393 -28.48 7.20 -3.36
N ASN A 394 -28.68 8.30 -2.64
CA ASN A 394 -29.88 8.51 -1.84
C ASN A 394 -31.14 8.77 -2.68
N ALA A 395 -31.03 9.59 -3.73
CA ALA A 395 -32.18 10.07 -4.50
C ALA A 395 -32.66 9.04 -5.55
N TYR A 396 -31.74 8.34 -6.20
CA TYR A 396 -32.06 7.49 -7.37
C TYR A 396 -31.56 6.05 -7.25
N GLY A 397 -30.98 5.67 -6.10
CA GLY A 397 -30.30 4.38 -5.94
C GLY A 397 -29.06 4.27 -6.83
N ASN A 398 -28.40 3.11 -6.84
CA ASN A 398 -27.21 2.82 -7.66
C ASN A 398 -27.42 1.65 -8.64
N GLN A 399 -28.68 1.28 -8.87
CA GLN A 399 -29.02 0.11 -9.68
C GLN A 399 -30.29 0.35 -10.49
N VAL A 400 -30.32 -0.22 -11.70
CA VAL A 400 -31.50 -0.29 -12.54
C VAL A 400 -31.98 -1.74 -12.54
N GLN A 401 -33.26 -1.97 -12.27
CA GLN A 401 -33.82 -3.31 -12.17
C GLN A 401 -34.99 -3.49 -13.13
N VAL A 402 -34.97 -4.59 -13.87
CA VAL A 402 -36.08 -5.05 -14.71
C VAL A 402 -36.53 -6.41 -14.18
N ASN A 403 -37.84 -6.57 -13.97
CA ASN A 403 -38.41 -7.81 -13.47
C ASN A 403 -39.28 -8.46 -14.56
N SER A 404 -39.25 -9.79 -14.65
CA SER A 404 -40.13 -10.61 -15.48
C SER A 404 -40.49 -11.89 -14.72
N GLY A 405 -41.69 -11.92 -14.14
CA GLY A 405 -42.14 -13.03 -13.30
C GLY A 405 -41.21 -13.25 -12.08
N ASP A 406 -40.74 -14.48 -11.92
CA ASP A 406 -39.79 -14.89 -10.88
C ASP A 406 -38.33 -14.42 -11.17
N ASN A 407 -38.07 -13.79 -12.33
CA ASN A 407 -36.73 -13.38 -12.72
C ASN A 407 -36.54 -11.87 -12.61
N SER A 408 -35.34 -11.47 -12.21
CA SER A 408 -34.91 -10.08 -12.13
C SER A 408 -33.53 -9.91 -12.78
N LEU A 409 -33.39 -8.86 -13.57
CA LEU A 409 -32.10 -8.38 -14.07
C LEU A 409 -31.79 -7.06 -13.38
N VAL A 410 -30.66 -6.98 -12.70
CA VAL A 410 -30.15 -5.79 -12.03
C VAL A 410 -28.88 -5.35 -12.73
N TYR A 411 -28.79 -4.08 -13.10
CA TYR A 411 -27.56 -3.47 -13.56
C TYR A 411 -27.08 -2.47 -12.50
N LYS A 412 -25.92 -2.69 -11.90
CA LYS A 412 -25.32 -1.73 -10.98
C LYS A 412 -24.59 -0.65 -11.78
N VAL A 413 -25.02 0.59 -11.63
CA VAL A 413 -24.39 1.73 -12.30
C VAL A 413 -23.06 2.02 -11.61
N ALA A 414 -21.95 1.86 -12.33
CA ALA A 414 -20.62 2.19 -11.83
C ALA A 414 -20.52 3.69 -11.54
N ARG A 415 -20.27 4.07 -10.27
CA ARG A 415 -20.04 5.47 -9.88
C ARG A 415 -18.60 5.73 -9.49
N SER A 416 -18.17 6.99 -9.67
CA SER A 416 -16.79 7.46 -9.52
C SER A 416 -16.29 7.40 -8.07
N GLY A 417 -17.20 7.52 -7.12
CA GLY A 417 -16.91 7.63 -5.70
C GLY A 417 -16.57 6.31 -5.04
N THR A 418 -17.05 5.15 -5.49
CA THR A 418 -16.82 3.85 -4.83
C THR A 418 -15.43 3.25 -5.13
N ASN A 419 -14.39 4.10 -5.11
CA ASN A 419 -13.00 3.66 -5.18
C ASN A 419 -12.67 2.88 -3.89
N PRO A 420 -12.14 1.66 -3.96
CA PRO A 420 -11.76 0.87 -2.79
C PRO A 420 -10.53 1.41 -2.07
N ARG A 421 -9.91 2.46 -2.62
CA ARG A 421 -8.72 3.07 -2.04
C ARG A 421 -9.10 4.42 -1.47
N ASN A 422 -9.02 4.47 -0.14
CA ASN A 422 -9.67 5.48 0.68
C ASN A 422 -8.70 6.56 1.17
N GLU A 423 -7.44 6.56 0.72
CA GLU A 423 -6.39 7.47 1.20
C GLU A 423 -5.59 8.05 0.03
N TYR A 424 -5.30 9.34 0.14
CA TYR A 424 -4.47 10.09 -0.78
C TYR A 424 -3.66 11.12 0.03
N SER A 425 -2.33 11.01 -0.04
CA SER A 425 -1.44 12.00 0.56
C SER A 425 -0.20 12.15 -0.29
N ARG A 426 0.17 13.39 -0.58
CA ARG A 426 1.46 13.71 -1.19
C ARG A 426 2.48 13.92 -0.09
N ASN A 427 3.45 13.04 -0.03
CA ASN A 427 4.43 13.04 1.04
C ASN A 427 5.76 13.64 0.56
N LYS A 428 6.45 14.28 1.50
CA LYS A 428 7.83 14.74 1.35
C LYS A 428 8.61 14.27 2.56
N GLY A 429 9.85 13.86 2.33
CA GLY A 429 10.71 13.40 3.40
C GLY A 429 12.08 14.05 3.38
N LEU A 430 12.71 14.02 4.55
CA LEU A 430 14.07 14.46 4.80
C LEU A 430 14.80 13.37 5.59
N SER A 431 16.02 13.06 5.17
CA SER A 431 16.94 12.16 5.85
C SER A 431 18.16 12.92 6.35
N LEU A 432 18.61 12.60 7.55
CA LEU A 432 19.86 13.06 8.12
C LEU A 432 20.54 11.88 8.79
N GLY A 433 21.78 11.60 8.41
CA GLY A 433 22.51 10.47 8.94
C GLY A 433 24.00 10.75 9.04
N PHE A 434 24.68 9.84 9.72
CA PHE A 434 26.13 9.77 9.75
C PHE A 434 26.57 8.32 9.59
N SER A 435 27.74 8.13 9.02
CA SER A 435 28.38 6.82 8.89
C SER A 435 29.78 6.89 9.49
N TRP A 436 30.11 5.85 10.25
CA TRP A 436 31.44 5.59 10.75
C TRP A 436 31.99 4.35 10.05
N VAL A 437 33.11 4.50 9.37
CA VAL A 437 33.74 3.44 8.58
C VAL A 437 35.13 3.13 9.13
N THR A 438 35.42 1.85 9.29
CA THR A 438 36.76 1.32 9.59
C THR A 438 37.23 0.46 8.41
N SER A 439 38.45 -0.06 8.49
CA SER A 439 38.99 -0.95 7.44
C SER A 439 38.19 -2.24 7.24
N LYS A 440 37.42 -2.69 8.24
CA LYS A 440 36.69 -3.97 8.20
C LYS A 440 35.18 -3.84 8.38
N SER A 441 34.69 -2.74 8.92
CA SER A 441 33.27 -2.57 9.21
C SER A 441 32.80 -1.12 9.13
N SER A 442 31.51 -0.94 8.87
CA SER A 442 30.84 0.35 8.96
C SER A 442 29.58 0.26 9.80
N VAL A 443 29.28 1.36 10.48
CA VAL A 443 28.02 1.58 11.21
C VAL A 443 27.46 2.92 10.78
N SER A 444 26.20 2.94 10.36
CA SER A 444 25.47 4.18 10.08
C SER A 444 24.22 4.30 10.91
N VAL A 445 23.88 5.55 11.23
CA VAL A 445 22.60 5.90 11.82
C VAL A 445 21.98 6.99 10.96
N THR A 446 20.74 6.79 10.51
CA THR A 446 19.99 7.78 9.74
C THR A 446 18.62 7.98 10.37
N TYR A 447 18.30 9.22 10.68
CA TYR A 447 16.95 9.65 11.02
C TYR A 447 16.22 10.12 9.77
N ILE A 448 14.99 9.67 9.58
CA ILE A 448 14.13 10.06 8.47
C ILE A 448 12.81 10.58 9.02
N ARG A 449 12.39 11.73 8.51
CA ARG A 449 11.08 12.31 8.76
C ARG A 449 10.33 12.44 7.45
N GLU A 450 9.13 11.88 7.38
CA GLU A 450 8.23 12.00 6.24
C GLU A 450 6.92 12.64 6.69
N VAL A 451 6.42 13.62 5.94
CA VAL A 451 5.16 14.30 6.22
C VAL A 451 4.37 14.46 4.94
N GLY A 452 3.06 14.39 5.02
CA GLY A 452 2.19 14.63 3.88
C GLY A 452 0.78 14.97 4.28
N ASN A 453 0.09 15.64 3.38
CA ASN A 453 -1.31 16.03 3.55
C ASN A 453 -2.09 15.67 2.29
N GLY A 454 -3.37 15.39 2.47
CA GLY A 454 -4.30 15.17 1.37
C GLY A 454 -5.70 14.91 1.87
N ASN A 455 -6.35 13.89 1.31
CA ASN A 455 -7.71 13.53 1.66
C ASN A 455 -7.89 12.02 1.80
N SER A 456 -8.91 11.66 2.55
CA SER A 456 -9.29 10.28 2.77
C SER A 456 -10.80 10.13 2.80
N ARG A 457 -11.28 8.90 2.79
CA ARG A 457 -12.69 8.57 2.94
C ARG A 457 -12.83 7.21 3.59
N ILE A 458 -12.85 7.17 4.92
CA ILE A 458 -12.88 5.90 5.67
C ILE A 458 -14.14 5.08 5.35
N ASP A 459 -15.28 5.73 5.19
CA ASP A 459 -16.55 5.09 4.81
C ASP A 459 -16.96 5.48 3.38
N PRO A 460 -17.22 4.52 2.47
CA PRO A 460 -17.76 4.81 1.15
C PRO A 460 -19.01 5.70 1.12
N ASN A 461 -19.79 5.69 2.20
CA ASN A 461 -21.00 6.50 2.38
C ASN A 461 -20.73 7.84 3.09
N SER A 462 -19.48 8.19 3.36
CA SER A 462 -19.08 9.47 3.96
C SER A 462 -18.52 10.45 2.93
N LEU A 463 -18.56 11.74 3.23
CA LEU A 463 -17.88 12.76 2.44
C LEU A 463 -16.35 12.62 2.59
N SER A 464 -15.61 13.21 1.65
CA SER A 464 -14.16 13.24 1.77
C SER A 464 -13.72 14.04 3.00
N GLN A 465 -12.68 13.55 3.66
CA GLN A 465 -12.15 14.04 4.91
C GLN A 465 -10.70 14.48 4.73
N THR A 466 -10.23 15.39 5.56
CA THR A 466 -8.82 15.77 5.59
C THR A 466 -7.99 14.62 6.15
N PHE A 467 -6.84 14.39 5.52
CA PHE A 467 -5.93 13.32 5.90
C PHE A 467 -4.51 13.87 6.06
N GLU A 468 -3.89 13.55 7.19
CA GLU A 468 -2.51 13.92 7.49
C GLU A 468 -1.68 12.67 7.76
N TYR A 469 -0.48 12.65 7.20
CA TYR A 469 0.50 11.59 7.35
C TYR A 469 1.77 12.15 8.00
N SER A 470 2.27 11.46 9.02
CA SER A 470 3.59 11.70 9.58
C SER A 470 4.27 10.38 9.86
N ALA A 471 5.54 10.25 9.51
CA ALA A 471 6.36 9.12 9.88
C ALA A 471 7.74 9.57 10.36
N HIS A 472 8.20 8.94 11.43
CA HIS A 472 9.54 9.09 11.99
C HIS A 472 10.20 7.73 11.99
N SER A 473 11.38 7.65 11.39
CA SER A 473 12.12 6.39 11.25
C SER A 473 13.56 6.57 11.68
N VAL A 474 14.09 5.64 12.46
CA VAL A 474 15.55 5.54 12.71
C VAL A 474 16.07 4.26 12.08
N TYR A 475 17.04 4.44 11.19
CA TYR A 475 17.81 3.41 10.52
C TYR A 475 19.18 3.30 11.20
N ILE A 476 19.61 2.07 11.48
CA ILE A 476 20.88 1.66 12.10
C ILE A 476 21.43 0.49 11.28
N MET A 477 22.45 0.73 10.49
CA MET A 477 22.96 -0.31 9.58
C MET A 477 24.38 -0.68 9.93
N VAL A 478 24.68 -1.96 9.82
CA VAL A 478 26.01 -2.51 10.07
C VAL A 478 26.45 -3.28 8.84
N SER A 479 27.66 -2.98 8.37
CA SER A 479 28.27 -3.68 7.26
C SER A 479 29.65 -4.17 7.65
N SER A 480 30.03 -5.33 7.15
CA SER A 480 31.36 -5.90 7.24
C SER A 480 31.93 -6.05 5.85
N ARG A 481 33.19 -5.65 5.67
CA ARG A 481 33.93 -5.73 4.41
C ARG A 481 35.15 -6.61 4.64
N ASN A 482 35.39 -7.56 3.73
CA ASN A 482 36.55 -8.45 3.75
C ASN A 482 37.35 -8.35 2.46
#